data_AF-Q2KJW9-F1
#
_entry.id   AF-Q2KJW9-F1
#
_cell.length_a   1.000
_cell.length_b   1.000
_cell.length_c   1.000
_cell.angle_alpha   90.00
_cell.angle_beta   90.00
_cell.angle_gamma   90.00
#
_symmetry.space_group_name_H-M   'P 1'
#
loop_
_entity.id
_entity.type
_entity.pdbx_description
1 polymer ?
#
loop_
_entity_poly.entity_id
_entity_poly.type
_entity_poly.pdbx_seq_one_letter_code
_entity_poly.pdbx_strand_id
1 'polypeptide(L)'
;DLTRFVRWPKYVRLQRQRSILNRRLKVPPAINHFTFTLNKNAATNLFKLLLKYRPETRSEKRSRLREQAANEQQQASTKPHFVKYGLNHIVSLVESKEAKLVIIAHDVDPIELVVFLPVLCRRMGVPYCIVKG
;
A
#
# COMPACT_ATOMS: atom_id res chain seq x y z
N ASP A 1 -38.43 0.29 -13.57
CA ASP A 1 -37.05 0.81 -13.45
C ASP A 1 -36.32 0.60 -14.78
N LEU A 2 -35.75 1.66 -15.37
CA LEU A 2 -35.11 1.65 -16.69
C LEU A 2 -33.58 1.65 -16.64
N THR A 3 -32.98 1.67 -15.44
CA THR A 3 -31.52 1.80 -15.21
C THR A 3 -30.65 0.83 -16.03
N ARG A 4 -31.12 -0.39 -16.30
CA ARG A 4 -30.41 -1.39 -17.12
C ARG A 4 -30.37 -1.03 -18.61
N PHE A 5 -31.41 -0.36 -19.12
CA PHE A 5 -31.59 -0.05 -20.55
C PHE A 5 -31.12 1.36 -20.92
N VAL A 6 -30.73 2.17 -19.93
CA VAL A 6 -30.12 3.48 -20.15
C VAL A 6 -28.85 3.35 -20.99
N ARG A 7 -28.71 4.22 -21.99
CA ARG A 7 -27.48 4.39 -22.74
C ARG A 7 -26.44 5.11 -21.87
N TRP A 8 -25.62 4.35 -21.16
CA TRP A 8 -24.59 4.89 -20.28
C TRP A 8 -23.49 5.67 -21.05
N PRO A 9 -22.94 6.74 -20.44
CA PRO A 9 -21.76 7.43 -20.97
C PRO A 9 -20.59 6.48 -21.27
N LYS A 10 -19.72 6.86 -22.23
CA LYS A 10 -18.63 5.99 -22.72
C LYS A 10 -17.71 5.51 -21.58
N TYR A 11 -17.34 6.37 -20.63
CA TYR A 11 -16.42 6.01 -19.54
C TYR A 11 -17.01 4.91 -18.62
N VAL A 12 -18.30 4.99 -18.29
CA VAL A 12 -19.00 3.97 -17.49
C VAL A 12 -19.01 2.63 -18.23
N ARG A 13 -19.29 2.66 -19.54
CA ARG A 13 -19.29 1.44 -20.36
C ARG A 13 -17.89 0.79 -20.39
N LEU A 14 -16.83 1.58 -20.58
CA LEU A 14 -15.45 1.09 -20.61
C LEU A 14 -15.03 0.48 -19.26
N GLN A 15 -15.31 1.14 -18.14
CA GLN A 15 -15.00 0.62 -16.80
C GLN A 15 -15.73 -0.70 -16.52
N ARG A 16 -17.02 -0.80 -16.87
CA ARG A 16 -17.80 -2.04 -16.73
C ARG A 16 -17.26 -3.14 -17.63
N GLN A 17 -16.95 -2.84 -18.89
CA GLN A 17 -16.36 -3.80 -19.83
C GLN A 17 -15.01 -4.32 -19.33
N ARG A 18 -14.12 -3.46 -18.80
CA ARG A 18 -12.84 -3.86 -18.20
C ARG A 18 -13.03 -4.85 -17.05
N SER A 19 -13.98 -4.58 -16.14
CA SER A 19 -14.29 -5.48 -15.02
C SER A 19 -14.86 -6.83 -15.50
N ILE A 20 -15.77 -6.82 -16.47
CA ILE A 20 -16.32 -8.05 -17.05
C ILE A 20 -15.22 -8.86 -17.72
N LEU A 21 -14.33 -8.21 -18.49
CA LEU A 21 -13.24 -8.87 -19.20
C LEU A 21 -12.30 -9.59 -18.21
N ASN A 22 -11.89 -8.90 -17.14
CA ASN A 22 -11.02 -9.49 -16.10
C ASN A 22 -11.66 -10.70 -15.41
N ARG A 23 -12.99 -10.74 -15.28
CA ARG A 23 -13.70 -11.87 -14.67
C ARG A 23 -13.96 -13.03 -15.65
N ARG A 24 -14.00 -12.75 -16.96
CA ARG A 24 -14.31 -13.74 -18.00
C ARG A 24 -13.06 -14.38 -18.59
N LEU A 25 -11.96 -13.65 -18.65
CA LEU A 25 -10.67 -14.18 -19.08
C LEU A 25 -10.03 -15.02 -17.96
N LYS A 26 -9.19 -15.98 -18.35
CA LYS A 26 -8.32 -16.69 -17.41
C LYS A 26 -7.19 -15.75 -16.98
N VAL A 27 -7.24 -15.28 -15.75
CA VAL A 27 -6.24 -14.39 -15.18
C VAL A 27 -5.01 -15.22 -14.73
N PRO A 28 -3.79 -14.84 -15.13
CA PRO A 28 -2.56 -15.50 -14.66
C PRO A 28 -2.43 -15.46 -13.14
N PRO A 29 -1.80 -16.47 -12.52
CA PRO A 29 -1.68 -16.56 -11.05
C PRO A 29 -0.98 -15.35 -10.42
N ALA A 30 0.02 -14.79 -11.11
CA ALA A 30 0.76 -13.61 -10.67
C ALA A 30 -0.15 -12.41 -10.37
N ILE A 31 -1.17 -12.19 -11.21
CA ILE A 31 -2.14 -11.11 -11.07
C ILE A 31 -3.27 -11.54 -10.12
N ASN A 32 -3.66 -12.82 -10.18
CA ASN A 32 -4.73 -13.35 -9.35
C ASN A 32 -4.42 -13.31 -7.85
N HIS A 33 -3.14 -13.28 -7.45
CA HIS A 33 -2.73 -13.06 -6.06
C HIS A 33 -3.37 -11.82 -5.44
N PHE A 34 -3.54 -10.74 -6.21
CA PHE A 34 -4.11 -9.48 -5.71
C PHE A 34 -5.61 -9.53 -5.47
N THR A 35 -6.30 -10.57 -5.96
CA THR A 35 -7.73 -10.77 -5.64
C THR A 35 -7.91 -11.34 -4.22
N PHE A 36 -6.89 -12.03 -3.69
CA PHE A 36 -6.91 -12.60 -2.35
C PHE A 36 -6.43 -11.56 -1.33
N THR A 37 -7.38 -10.91 -0.68
CA THR A 37 -7.12 -9.83 0.28
C THR A 37 -7.35 -10.27 1.72
N LEU A 38 -6.71 -9.56 2.64
CA LEU A 38 -6.88 -9.75 4.07
C LEU A 38 -8.33 -9.47 4.51
N ASN A 39 -8.86 -10.33 5.39
CA ASN A 39 -10.21 -10.20 5.93
C ASN A 39 -10.43 -8.84 6.63
N LYS A 40 -11.66 -8.31 6.56
CA LYS A 40 -12.02 -6.98 7.10
C LYS A 40 -11.62 -6.76 8.57
N ASN A 41 -11.79 -7.77 9.41
CA ASN A 41 -11.46 -7.67 10.84
C ASN A 41 -9.95 -7.52 11.06
N ALA A 42 -9.15 -8.36 10.39
CA ALA A 42 -7.70 -8.30 10.44
C ALA A 42 -7.16 -7.01 9.83
N ALA A 43 -7.73 -6.54 8.71
CA ALA A 43 -7.38 -5.26 8.10
C ALA A 43 -7.65 -4.08 9.04
N THR A 44 -8.76 -4.09 9.77
CA THR A 44 -9.09 -3.01 10.73
C THR A 44 -8.07 -2.94 11.86
N ASN A 45 -7.66 -4.09 12.41
CA ASN A 45 -6.64 -4.15 13.46
C ASN A 45 -5.26 -3.72 12.93
N LEU A 46 -4.93 -4.13 11.70
CA LEU A 46 -3.71 -3.72 11.03
C LEU A 46 -3.65 -2.19 10.86
N PHE A 47 -4.71 -1.56 10.36
CA PHE A 47 -4.76 -0.10 10.19
C PHE A 47 -4.71 0.65 11.53
N LYS A 48 -5.35 0.14 12.59
CA LYS A 48 -5.20 0.71 13.95
C LYS A 48 -3.75 0.72 14.42
N LEU A 49 -3.01 -0.37 14.17
CA LEU A 49 -1.58 -0.45 14.48
C LEU A 49 -0.78 0.57 13.65
N LEU A 50 -1.02 0.65 12.34
CA LEU A 50 -0.28 1.56 11.45
C LEU A 50 -0.53 3.03 11.76
N LEU A 51 -1.74 3.39 12.18
CA LEU A 51 -2.08 4.77 12.57
C LEU A 51 -1.22 5.27 13.72
N LYS A 52 -0.81 4.40 14.65
CA LYS A 52 0.11 4.74 15.74
C LYS A 52 1.52 5.10 15.23
N TYR A 53 1.95 4.49 14.13
CA TYR A 53 3.28 4.69 13.55
C TYR A 53 3.25 5.62 12.32
N ARG A 54 2.24 6.48 12.22
CA ARG A 54 2.09 7.41 11.08
C ARG A 54 3.29 8.38 11.00
N PRO A 55 3.85 8.63 9.81
CA PRO A 55 4.89 9.64 9.64
C PRO A 55 4.38 11.06 9.92
N GLU A 56 5.30 11.94 10.34
CA GLU A 56 5.03 13.36 10.61
C GLU A 56 4.38 14.06 9.42
N THR A 57 3.42 14.94 9.71
CA THR A 57 2.90 15.85 8.69
C THR A 57 3.92 16.95 8.38
N ARG A 58 3.78 17.60 7.22
CA ARG A 58 4.67 18.71 6.82
C ARG A 58 4.65 19.86 7.84
N SER A 59 3.51 20.08 8.50
CA SER A 59 3.35 21.09 9.55
C SER A 59 4.12 20.72 10.82
N GLU A 60 3.91 19.50 11.33
CA GLU A 60 4.63 18.96 12.49
C GLU A 60 6.14 18.97 12.27
N LYS A 61 6.58 18.52 11.08
CA LYS A 61 8.00 18.54 10.71
C LYS A 61 8.57 19.96 10.72
N ARG A 62 7.80 20.96 10.27
CA ARG A 62 8.23 22.37 10.28
C ARG A 62 8.36 22.91 11.71
N SER A 63 7.40 22.60 12.58
CA SER A 63 7.46 23.00 14.00
C SER A 63 8.65 22.35 14.70
N ARG A 64 8.85 21.04 14.53
CA ARG A 64 10.00 20.31 15.07
C ARG A 64 11.34 20.91 14.62
N LEU A 65 11.49 21.21 13.33
CA LEU A 65 12.71 21.82 12.80
C LEU A 65 12.95 23.23 13.37
N ARG A 66 11.90 24.02 13.61
CA ARG A 66 12.01 25.35 14.24
C ARG A 66 12.42 25.26 15.70
N GLU A 67 11.82 24.35 16.46
CA GLU A 67 12.16 24.09 17.86
C GLU A 67 13.59 23.57 18.00
N GLN A 68 14.02 22.67 17.10
CA GLN A 68 15.40 22.18 17.06
C GLN A 68 16.40 23.28 16.68
N ALA A 69 16.04 24.18 15.77
CA ALA A 69 16.90 25.32 15.42
C ALA A 69 17.02 26.35 16.56
N ALA A 70 15.97 26.49 17.38
CA ALA A 70 15.99 27.36 18.57
C ALA A 70 16.80 26.76 19.74
N ASN A 71 16.84 25.43 19.84
CA ASN A 71 17.57 24.71 20.88
C ASN A 71 18.94 24.24 20.34
N GLU A 72 19.98 25.07 20.47
CA GLU A 72 21.35 24.79 19.98
C GLU A 72 22.03 23.55 20.61
N GLN A 73 21.45 22.98 21.67
CA GLN A 73 21.95 21.77 22.33
C GLN A 73 21.46 20.52 21.60
N GLN A 74 22.29 20.02 20.68
CA GLN A 74 22.09 18.76 19.95
C GLN A 74 22.22 17.55 20.89
N GLN A 75 21.22 17.30 21.74
CA GLN A 75 21.07 16.00 22.37
C GLN A 75 20.49 15.02 21.34
N ALA A 76 21.19 13.90 21.14
CA ALA A 76 20.82 12.84 20.21
C ALA A 76 19.49 12.20 20.64
N SER A 77 18.37 12.77 20.22
CA SER A 77 17.04 12.21 20.47
C SER A 77 16.90 10.84 19.78
N THR A 78 16.25 9.90 20.48
CA THR A 78 15.91 8.58 19.93
C THR A 78 15.07 8.74 18.67
N LYS A 79 15.54 8.19 17.54
CA LYS A 79 14.84 8.32 16.26
C LYS A 79 13.44 7.70 16.33
N PRO A 80 12.37 8.45 16.04
CA PRO A 80 11.03 7.91 16.04
C PRO A 80 10.86 6.86 14.93
N HIS A 81 10.10 5.81 15.24
CA HIS A 81 9.80 4.74 14.31
C HIS A 81 8.51 5.08 13.57
N PHE A 82 8.56 5.06 12.24
CA PHE A 82 7.39 5.31 11.39
C PHE A 82 7.19 4.19 10.39
N VAL A 83 5.95 4.05 9.92
CA VAL A 83 5.63 3.22 8.76
C VAL A 83 6.44 3.74 7.57
N LYS A 84 7.23 2.86 6.97
CA LYS A 84 8.00 3.15 5.76
C LYS A 84 7.07 3.09 4.56
N TYR A 85 7.21 4.05 3.65
CA TYR A 85 6.39 4.14 2.44
C TYR A 85 7.26 4.45 1.23
N GLY A 86 6.68 4.26 0.04
CA GLY A 86 7.34 4.42 -1.25
C GLY A 86 7.86 3.08 -1.79
N LEU A 87 7.60 2.82 -3.07
CA LEU A 87 7.91 1.53 -3.71
C LEU A 87 9.40 1.22 -3.66
N ASN A 88 10.26 2.11 -4.16
CA ASN A 88 11.72 1.89 -4.20
C ASN A 88 12.31 1.69 -2.80
N HIS A 89 11.79 2.42 -1.82
CA HIS A 89 12.24 2.31 -0.44
C HIS A 89 11.82 0.97 0.19
N ILE A 90 10.58 0.54 -0.02
CA ILE A 90 10.11 -0.77 0.46
C ILE A 90 10.91 -1.90 -0.18
N VAL A 91 11.18 -1.84 -1.48
CA VAL A 91 11.99 -2.84 -2.18
C VAL A 91 13.38 -2.95 -1.54
N SER A 92 14.06 -1.83 -1.34
CA SER A 92 15.38 -1.80 -0.69
C SER A 92 15.34 -2.40 0.73
N LEU A 93 14.28 -2.12 1.50
CA LEU A 93 14.11 -2.66 2.87
C LEU A 93 13.79 -4.17 2.90
N VAL A 94 13.12 -4.68 1.86
CA VAL A 94 12.87 -6.12 1.72
C VAL A 94 14.15 -6.84 1.31
N GLU A 95 14.93 -6.24 0.41
CA GLU A 95 16.24 -6.76 0.00
C GLU A 95 17.26 -6.76 1.14
N SER A 96 17.29 -5.72 1.98
CA SER A 96 18.13 -5.68 3.17
C SER A 96 17.62 -6.54 4.34
N LYS A 97 16.42 -7.14 4.21
CA LYS A 97 15.72 -7.88 5.27
C LYS A 97 15.45 -7.07 6.54
N GLU A 98 15.40 -5.74 6.43
CA GLU A 98 15.04 -4.85 7.54
C GLU A 98 13.51 -4.72 7.71
N ALA A 99 12.75 -5.02 6.65
CA ALA A 99 11.30 -5.02 6.69
C ALA A 99 10.76 -6.18 7.54
N LYS A 100 9.96 -5.86 8.57
CA LYS A 100 9.28 -6.87 9.41
C LYS A 100 7.95 -7.35 8.84
N LEU A 101 7.25 -6.50 8.10
CA LEU A 101 5.96 -6.78 7.48
C LEU A 101 5.78 -5.85 6.27
N VAL A 102 5.35 -6.42 5.14
CA VAL A 102 5.04 -5.66 3.92
C VAL A 102 3.54 -5.69 3.65
N ILE A 103 2.97 -4.53 3.34
CA ILE A 103 1.53 -4.38 3.08
C ILE A 103 1.38 -3.87 1.66
N ILE A 104 0.66 -4.62 0.83
CA ILE A 104 0.49 -4.36 -0.59
C ILE A 104 -0.96 -4.02 -0.88
N ALA A 105 -1.21 -2.93 -1.60
CA ALA A 105 -2.56 -2.59 -2.06
C ALA A 105 -2.99 -3.49 -3.22
N HIS A 106 -4.26 -3.88 -3.26
CA HIS A 106 -4.79 -4.81 -4.28
C HIS A 106 -5.09 -4.17 -5.65
N ASP A 107 -5.28 -2.85 -5.68
CA ASP A 107 -5.90 -2.07 -6.76
C ASP A 107 -4.93 -1.08 -7.43
N VAL A 108 -3.63 -1.36 -7.33
CA VAL A 108 -2.60 -0.55 -8.00
C VAL A 108 -2.74 -0.67 -9.52
N ASP A 109 -2.90 0.46 -10.19
CA ASP A 109 -2.90 0.60 -11.65
C ASP A 109 -1.80 1.62 -12.01
N PRO A 110 -0.69 1.23 -12.69
CA PRO A 110 -0.41 -0.07 -13.34
C PRO A 110 0.07 -1.18 -12.37
N ILE A 111 -0.36 -2.42 -12.62
CA ILE A 111 -0.11 -3.57 -11.72
C ILE A 111 1.37 -3.97 -11.66
N GLU A 112 2.12 -3.72 -12.72
CA GLU A 112 3.54 -4.02 -12.92
C GLU A 112 4.41 -3.51 -11.77
N LEU A 113 4.00 -2.41 -11.14
CA LEU A 113 4.66 -1.82 -9.99
C LEU A 113 4.71 -2.77 -8.78
N VAL A 114 3.73 -3.66 -8.63
CA VAL A 114 3.60 -4.51 -7.44
C VAL A 114 3.62 -6.00 -7.74
N VAL A 115 3.48 -6.44 -9.00
CA VAL A 115 3.44 -7.88 -9.38
C VAL A 115 4.62 -8.67 -8.79
N PHE A 116 5.81 -8.10 -8.75
CA PHE A 116 7.02 -8.78 -8.27
C PHE A 116 7.15 -8.82 -6.74
N LEU A 117 6.45 -7.96 -6.01
CA LEU A 117 6.61 -7.82 -4.55
C LEU A 117 6.28 -9.09 -3.76
N PRO A 118 5.18 -9.82 -4.02
CA PRO A 118 4.89 -11.08 -3.31
C PRO A 118 6.01 -12.11 -3.47
N VAL A 119 6.58 -12.20 -4.68
CA VAL A 119 7.68 -13.13 -5.00
C VAL A 119 8.96 -12.70 -4.28
N LEU A 120 9.27 -11.40 -4.30
CA LEU A 120 10.42 -10.83 -3.61
C LEU A 120 10.34 -11.07 -2.10
N CYS A 121 9.18 -10.77 -1.49
CA CYS A 121 8.97 -10.97 -0.05
C CYS A 121 9.14 -12.44 0.34
N ARG A 122 8.58 -13.37 -0.46
CA ARG A 122 8.74 -14.81 -0.23
C ARG A 122 10.19 -15.27 -0.36
N ARG A 123 10.95 -14.76 -1.34
CA ARG A 123 12.37 -15.10 -1.53
C ARG A 123 13.24 -14.59 -0.39
N MET A 124 12.93 -13.39 0.13
CA MET A 124 13.70 -12.78 1.21
C MET A 124 13.28 -13.23 2.61
N GLY A 125 12.17 -13.98 2.73
CA GLY A 125 11.63 -14.47 4.00
C GLY A 125 10.88 -13.42 4.81
N VAL A 126 10.42 -12.34 4.15
CA VAL A 126 9.66 -11.26 4.79
C VAL A 126 8.16 -11.55 4.64
N PRO A 127 7.37 -11.51 5.74
CA PRO A 127 5.93 -11.72 5.64
C PRO A 127 5.26 -10.54 4.93
N TYR A 128 4.29 -10.84 4.06
CA TYR A 128 3.50 -9.83 3.36
C TYR A 128 2.00 -10.10 3.48
N CYS A 129 1.20 -9.04 3.36
CA CYS A 129 -0.25 -9.14 3.22
C CYS A 129 -0.76 -8.23 2.11
N ILE A 130 -1.83 -8.66 1.44
CA ILE A 130 -2.51 -7.86 0.42
C ILE A 130 -3.78 -7.31 1.05
N VAL A 131 -3.97 -5.99 0.99
CA VAL A 131 -5.07 -5.29 1.62
C VAL A 131 -5.93 -4.61 0.57
N LYS A 132 -7.24 -4.58 0.82
CA LYS A 132 -8.19 -3.87 0.00
C LYS A 132 -8.04 -2.36 0.25
N GLY A 133 -7.70 -1.63 -0.82
CA GLY A 133 -7.71 -0.17 -0.89
C GLY A 133 -9.11 0.41 -0.87
#